data_AF-A0A2U4F3Q6-F1
#
_entry.id   AF-A0A2U4F3Q6-F1
#
_cell.length_a   1.000
_cell.length_b   1.000
_cell.length_c   1.000
_cell.angle_alpha   90.00
_cell.angle_beta   90.00
_cell.angle_gamma   90.00
#
_symmetry.space_group_name_H-M   'P 1'
#
loop_
_entity.id
_entity.type
_entity.pdbx_description
1 polymer ?
#
loop_
_entity_poly.entity_id
_entity_poly.type
_entity_poly.pdbx_seq_one_letter_code
_entity_poly.pdbx_strand_id
1 'polypeptide(L)'
;MRDGFRTFIGKRINVEMEFVCISSKGYVYDKDNDATILFKNIKDFNGNILSDHIWFDYGKRFKILGKLNKGDIIYCNGKVTKYKRSNNSIDFSLSHLKKIRRNKSSKN
;
A
#
# COMPACT_ATOMS: atom_id res chain seq x y z
N MET A 1 -12.82 0.27 4.40
CA MET A 1 -12.61 1.69 4.80
C MET A 1 -11.18 1.86 5.31
N ARG A 2 -10.66 3.09 5.37
CA ARG A 2 -9.24 3.43 5.70
C ARG A 2 -9.09 4.12 7.07
N ASP A 3 -10.10 4.01 7.93
CA ASP A 3 -10.17 4.77 9.19
C ASP A 3 -9.13 4.36 10.23
N GLY A 4 -8.60 3.13 10.15
CA GLY A 4 -7.51 2.69 11.03
C GLY A 4 -6.23 3.53 10.90
N PHE A 5 -6.06 4.27 9.79
CA PHE A 5 -4.97 5.22 9.64
C PHE A 5 -5.14 6.53 10.42
N ARG A 6 -6.36 6.86 10.88
CA ARG A 6 -6.68 8.17 11.48
C ARG A 6 -5.80 8.51 12.69
N THR A 7 -5.47 7.53 13.52
CA THR A 7 -4.62 7.70 14.71
C THR A 7 -3.15 7.95 14.38
N PHE A 8 -2.75 7.71 13.13
CA PHE A 8 -1.38 7.79 12.64
C PHE A 8 -1.14 8.95 11.68
N ILE A 9 -2.10 9.85 11.47
CA ILE A 9 -1.96 10.99 10.53
C ILE A 9 -0.65 11.75 10.79
N GLY A 10 0.15 11.94 9.73
CA GLY A 10 1.43 12.62 9.78
C GLY A 10 2.60 11.77 10.29
N LYS A 11 2.32 10.62 10.92
CA LYS A 11 3.32 9.69 11.44
C LYS A 11 3.79 8.72 10.36
N ARG A 12 4.99 8.18 10.56
CA ARG A 12 5.51 7.04 9.81
C ARG A 12 5.21 5.76 10.59
N ILE A 13 4.66 4.77 9.91
CA ILE A 13 4.32 3.48 10.50
C ILE A 13 4.91 2.35 9.66
N ASN A 14 5.22 1.24 10.34
CA ASN A 14 5.51 -0.02 9.66
C ASN A 14 4.21 -0.75 9.45
N VAL A 15 4.01 -1.26 8.23
CA VAL A 15 2.84 -2.03 7.88
C VAL A 15 3.22 -3.29 7.13
N GLU A 16 2.37 -4.29 7.26
CA GLU A 16 2.32 -5.44 6.40
C GLU A 16 1.09 -5.38 5.50
N MET A 17 1.22 -5.91 4.30
CA MET A 17 0.15 -5.91 3.31
C MET A 17 0.27 -7.12 2.39
N GLU A 18 -0.86 -7.69 1.99
CA GLU A 18 -0.93 -8.88 1.14
C GLU A 18 -1.08 -8.45 -0.32
N PHE A 19 -0.18 -8.89 -1.20
CA PHE A 19 -0.25 -8.60 -2.62
C PHE A 19 -1.42 -9.32 -3.28
N VAL A 20 -2.21 -8.57 -4.06
CA VAL A 20 -3.35 -9.12 -4.81
C VAL A 20 -3.03 -9.24 -6.29
N CYS A 21 -2.73 -8.11 -6.94
CA CYS A 21 -2.46 -8.06 -8.37
C CYS A 21 -1.74 -6.77 -8.78
N ILE A 22 -1.20 -6.78 -10.00
CA ILE A 22 -0.85 -5.59 -10.77
C ILE A 22 -1.91 -5.46 -11.86
N SER A 23 -2.51 -4.29 -12.01
CA SER A 23 -3.54 -4.01 -13.01
C SER A 23 -3.16 -2.81 -13.86
N SER A 24 -3.28 -2.95 -15.18
CA SER A 24 -3.32 -1.82 -16.12
C SER A 24 -4.77 -1.38 -16.28
N LYS A 25 -5.21 -0.32 -15.60
CA LYS A 25 -6.53 0.29 -15.84
C LYS A 25 -6.48 1.82 -15.74
N GLY A 26 -6.43 2.46 -16.90
CA GLY A 26 -7.45 3.41 -17.41
C GLY A 26 -7.67 4.76 -16.72
N TYR A 27 -7.11 5.05 -15.55
CA TYR A 27 -7.16 6.39 -14.96
C TYR A 27 -5.81 7.07 -15.10
N VAL A 28 -5.58 7.63 -16.30
CA VAL A 28 -4.38 8.39 -16.65
C VAL A 28 -4.39 9.71 -15.86
N TYR A 29 -3.75 9.71 -14.69
CA TYR A 29 -3.28 10.94 -14.05
C TYR A 29 -1.75 11.08 -14.12
N ASP A 30 -1.04 10.03 -14.52
CA ASP A 30 0.41 10.05 -14.68
C ASP A 30 0.81 9.33 -15.97
N LYS A 31 1.36 10.07 -16.93
CA LYS A 31 1.64 9.61 -18.31
C LYS A 31 2.75 8.54 -18.41
N ASP A 32 3.45 8.25 -17.30
CA ASP A 32 4.66 7.42 -17.29
C ASP A 32 4.50 6.06 -16.56
N ASN A 33 3.38 5.78 -15.89
CA ASN A 33 3.13 4.47 -15.24
C ASN A 33 1.68 4.01 -15.47
N ASP A 34 1.48 3.17 -16.49
CA ASP A 34 0.16 2.62 -16.84
C ASP A 34 -0.34 1.51 -15.90
N ALA A 35 0.43 1.16 -14.87
CA ALA A 35 0.13 0.05 -13.98
C ALA A 35 -0.03 0.52 -12.53
N THR A 36 -1.01 -0.09 -11.86
CA THR A 36 -1.24 0.06 -10.42
C THR A 36 -1.04 -1.29 -9.74
N ILE A 37 -0.64 -1.26 -8.48
CA ILE A 37 -0.48 -2.44 -7.64
C ILE A 37 -1.50 -2.39 -6.50
N LEU A 38 -2.22 -3.49 -6.31
CA LEU A 38 -3.23 -3.66 -5.27
C LEU A 38 -2.69 -4.49 -4.13
N PHE A 39 -2.87 -3.97 -2.93
CA PHE A 39 -2.68 -4.71 -1.69
C PHE A 39 -3.98 -4.76 -0.88
N LYS A 40 -4.14 -5.82 -0.10
CA LYS A 40 -5.22 -5.98 0.87
C LYS A 40 -4.69 -6.31 2.27
N ASN A 41 -5.59 -6.34 3.25
CA ASN A 41 -5.28 -6.71 4.64
C ASN A 41 -4.11 -5.88 5.21
N ILE A 42 -4.19 -4.55 5.09
CA ILE A 42 -3.10 -3.68 5.52
C ILE A 42 -3.13 -3.63 7.05
N LYS A 43 -2.08 -4.10 7.70
CA LYS A 43 -1.99 -4.21 9.15
C LYS A 43 -0.78 -3.50 9.72
N ASP A 44 -0.88 -3.03 10.95
CA ASP A 44 0.30 -2.67 11.74
C ASP A 44 1.00 -3.95 12.27
N PHE A 45 2.15 -3.78 12.94
CA PHE A 45 2.91 -4.90 13.52
C PHE A 45 2.27 -5.49 14.78
N ASN A 46 1.22 -4.86 15.31
CA ASN A 46 0.41 -5.42 16.38
C ASN A 46 -0.75 -6.28 15.81
N GLY A 47 -0.86 -6.40 14.48
CA GLY A 47 -1.90 -7.15 13.80
C GLY A 47 -3.21 -6.38 13.56
N ASN A 48 -3.28 -5.09 13.92
CA ASN A 48 -4.49 -4.30 13.75
C ASN A 48 -4.71 -3.97 12.28
N ILE A 49 -5.90 -4.25 11.75
CA ILE A 49 -6.27 -3.91 10.37
C ILE A 49 -6.45 -2.39 10.27
N LEU A 50 -5.62 -1.75 9.47
CA LEU A 50 -5.66 -0.31 9.20
C LEU A 50 -6.51 0.03 7.97
N SER A 51 -6.56 -0.89 7.00
CA SER A 51 -7.35 -0.78 5.78
C SER A 51 -7.58 -2.14 5.13
N ASP A 52 -8.74 -2.31 4.51
CA ASP A 52 -9.08 -3.51 3.75
C ASP A 52 -8.22 -3.64 2.49
N HIS A 53 -8.01 -2.53 1.78
CA HIS A 53 -7.22 -2.50 0.55
C HIS A 53 -6.63 -1.11 0.27
N ILE A 54 -5.58 -1.07 -0.56
CA ILE A 54 -4.96 0.17 -1.03
C ILE A 54 -4.31 -0.04 -2.39
N TRP A 55 -4.45 0.95 -3.27
CA TRP A 55 -3.81 0.99 -4.58
C TRP A 55 -2.61 1.93 -4.53
N PHE A 56 -1.54 1.56 -5.22
CA PHE A 56 -0.40 2.44 -5.48
C PHE A 56 -0.01 2.40 -6.96
N ASP A 57 0.64 3.44 -7.44
CA ASP A 57 1.28 3.41 -8.75
C ASP A 57 2.42 2.39 -8.75
N TYR A 58 2.46 1.55 -9.78
CA TYR A 58 3.46 0.49 -9.94
C TYR A 58 4.78 1.05 -10.48
N GLY A 59 5.44 1.86 -9.66
CA GLY A 59 6.72 2.48 -9.98
C GLY A 59 7.94 1.60 -9.68
N LYS A 60 9.14 2.15 -9.95
CA LYS A 60 10.45 1.52 -9.71
C LYS A 60 10.61 0.88 -8.33
N ARG A 61 10.00 1.48 -7.30
CA ARG A 61 10.02 0.99 -5.90
C ARG A 61 9.38 -0.37 -5.68
N PHE A 62 8.47 -0.81 -6.55
CA PHE A 62 7.86 -2.14 -6.48
C PHE A 62 8.54 -3.13 -7.42
N LYS A 63 9.21 -2.66 -8.47
CA LYS A 63 9.98 -3.51 -9.41
C LYS A 63 11.14 -4.23 -8.71
N ILE A 64 11.71 -3.66 -7.64
CA ILE A 64 12.77 -4.29 -6.82
C ILE A 64 12.32 -5.60 -6.15
N LEU A 65 11.01 -5.84 -6.02
CA LEU A 65 10.46 -7.06 -5.44
C LEU A 65 10.49 -8.24 -6.43
N GLY A 66 10.82 -7.99 -7.69
CA GLY A 66 10.78 -8.98 -8.76
C GLY A 66 9.36 -9.47 -9.04
N LYS A 67 9.24 -10.75 -9.44
CA LYS A 67 7.95 -11.40 -9.68
C LYS A 67 7.21 -11.62 -8.36
N LEU A 68 6.04 -10.99 -8.21
CA LEU A 68 5.13 -11.18 -7.07
C LEU A 68 4.05 -12.22 -7.40
N ASN A 69 3.70 -13.05 -6.43
CA ASN A 69 2.56 -13.96 -6.53
C ASN A 69 1.46 -13.50 -5.58
N LYS A 70 0.20 -13.65 -5.99
CA LYS A 70 -0.97 -13.34 -5.15
C LYS A 70 -0.83 -14.05 -3.80
N GLY A 71 -1.00 -13.31 -2.71
CA GLY A 71 -0.79 -13.80 -1.34
C GLY A 71 0.59 -13.48 -0.75
N ASP A 72 1.55 -12.98 -1.55
CA ASP A 72 2.84 -12.53 -1.03
C ASP A 72 2.66 -11.42 0.01
N ILE A 73 3.25 -11.59 1.19
CA ILE A 73 3.25 -10.55 2.23
C ILE A 73 4.41 -9.58 2.00
N ILE A 74 4.09 -8.29 1.96
CA ILE A 74 5.03 -7.20 1.76
C ILE A 74 5.06 -6.32 3.01
N TYR A 75 6.26 -6.04 3.48
CA TYR A 75 6.52 -5.07 4.54
C TYR A 75 7.01 -3.76 3.97
N CYS A 76 6.53 -2.66 4.53
CA CYS A 76 7.12 -1.35 4.27
C CYS A 76 6.97 -0.39 5.45
N ASN A 77 7.72 0.70 5.40
CA ASN A 77 7.53 1.86 6.25
C ASN A 77 6.93 3.00 5.41
N GLY A 78 5.74 3.48 5.76
CA GLY A 78 5.05 4.54 5.03
C GLY A 78 4.62 5.69 5.93
N LYS A 79 4.47 6.88 5.36
CA LYS A 79 3.89 8.05 6.03
C LYS A 79 2.39 8.07 5.80
N VAL A 80 1.61 8.12 6.88
CA VAL A 80 0.16 8.26 6.77
C VAL A 80 -0.18 9.71 6.40
N THR A 81 -0.95 9.85 5.34
CA THR A 81 -1.40 11.13 4.78
C THR A 81 -2.91 11.13 4.65
N LYS A 82 -3.51 12.31 4.79
CA LYS A 82 -4.92 12.54 4.46
C LYS A 82 -5.00 13.31 3.15
N TYR A 83 -6.02 13.02 2.36
CA TYR A 83 -6.34 13.77 1.14
C TYR A 83 -7.83 14.04 1.09
N LYS A 84 -8.20 15.12 0.41
CA LYS A 84 -9.59 15.53 0.22
C LYS A 84 -10.08 14.92 -1.09
N ARG A 85 -11.19 14.18 -1.05
CA ARG A 85 -11.88 13.66 -2.24
C ARG A 85 -12.68 14.77 -2.93
N SER A 86 -13.08 14.54 -4.17
CA SER A 86 -13.91 15.47 -4.96
C SER A 86 -15.24 15.82 -4.28
N ASN A 87 -15.81 14.90 -3.49
CA ASN A 87 -17.02 15.12 -2.70
C ASN A 87 -16.76 15.76 -1.32
N ASN A 88 -15.62 16.43 -1.14
CA ASN A 88 -15.15 17.05 0.11
C ASN A 88 -14.91 16.13 1.31
N SER A 89 -15.16 14.82 1.21
CA SER A 89 -14.82 13.88 2.27
C SER A 89 -13.30 13.72 2.42
N ILE A 90 -12.84 13.52 3.65
CA ILE A 90 -11.44 13.24 3.95
C ILE A 90 -11.24 11.73 3.88
N ASP A 91 -10.15 11.31 3.24
CA ASP A 91 -9.73 9.93 3.21
C ASP A 91 -8.24 9.82 3.52
N PHE A 92 -7.79 8.62 3.88
CA PHE A 92 -6.43 8.36 4.32
C PHE A 92 -5.69 7.53 3.27
N SER A 93 -4.37 7.66 3.25
CA SER A 93 -3.50 6.88 2.38
C SER A 93 -2.12 6.72 3.01
N LEU A 94 -1.35 5.78 2.49
CA LEU A 94 0.04 5.57 2.84
C LEU A 94 0.93 6.13 1.72
N SER A 95 1.83 7.04 2.05
CA SER A 95 2.72 7.70 1.09
C SER A 95 4.18 7.50 1.47
N HIS A 96 5.10 7.91 0.59
CA HIS A 96 6.54 7.91 0.87
C HIS A 96 7.05 6.57 1.42
N LEU A 97 6.64 5.48 0.76
CA LEU A 97 7.00 4.12 1.14
C LEU A 97 8.52 3.92 1.09
N LYS A 98 9.07 3.36 2.17
CA LYS A 98 10.48 3.04 2.36
C LYS A 98 10.62 1.60 2.84
N LYS A 99 11.83 1.03 2.71
CA LYS A 99 12.17 -0.32 3.21
C LYS A 99 11.19 -1.41 2.73
N ILE A 100 10.75 -1.30 1.47
CA ILE A 100 9.80 -2.24 0.87
C ILE A 100 10.52 -3.59 0.68
N ARG A 101 9.98 -4.65 1.26
CA ARG A 101 10.56 -6.00 1.20
C ARG A 101 9.50 -7.08 1.34
N ARG A 102 9.72 -8.23 0.71
CA ARG A 102 8.88 -9.42 0.93
C ARG A 102 9.14 -9.98 2.33
N ASN A 103 8.09 -10.41 3.02
CA ASN A 103 8.24 -11.27 4.18
C ASN A 103 8.84 -12.59 3.72
N LYS A 104 10.08 -12.87 4.12
CA LYS A 104 10.63 -14.21 4.03
C LYS A 104 10.08 -14.97 5.23
N SER A 105 8.81 -15.35 5.21
CA SER A 105 8.41 -16.47 6.05
C SER A 105 9.21 -17.66 5.54
N SER A 106 10.17 -18.11 6.35
CA SER A 106 10.81 -19.40 6.19
C SER A 106 9.72 -20.41 5.89
N LYS A 107 9.74 -20.97 4.68
CA LYS A 107 9.08 -22.25 4.44
C LYS A 107 9.84 -23.23 5.33
N ASN A 108 9.28 -23.53 6.51
CA ASN A 108 9.53 -24.82 7.15
C ASN A 108 8.77 -25.88 6.36
#